data_AF-A0A3N5V3X6-F1
#
_entry.id   AF-A0A3N5V3X6-F1
#
_cell.length_a   1.000
_cell.length_b   1.000
_cell.length_c   1.000
_cell.angle_alpha   90.00
_cell.angle_beta   90.00
_cell.angle_gamma   90.00
#
_symmetry.space_group_name_H-M   'P 1'
#
loop_
_entity.id
_entity.type
_entity.pdbx_description
1 polymer ?
#
loop_
_entity_poly.entity_id
_entity_poly.type
_entity_poly.pdbx_seq_one_letter_code
_entity_poly.pdbx_strand_id
1 'polypeptide(L)'
;MAQRRRSLPDEAVALLGISENEEGQTEDGARELVLSLCRLASPLMPVAFCFDQIEALQTSKDDEESLFLFGQMGASLFNSSNNALLISCIQSAVVEKFKASIREADFDRIAQRSEALDPLGKKLARLLIQRRLEWSEALAPSRAKHPHKPLWPIDEADLNGYFGLTAAYPARKIIALASSLFEKLQTGQAPSPQDPAEFLRKEFGRRRDTALSQDEAESDATLAHGLPVLAEILGSQWRKERQPDKDIDLLLSHGHKRIAVSLCNHQNMRSLSARLKRLMDWHTRNKGAELVLIRDGRLPISKTAVVTKSRLESLVAKGVSLCRPDAETLAALQALRSLISDARSGDLHDSGEPIGPRTVEEWLFQNLDSRLTAFFGQMVGASEGPEEADSEMMNSIMDVLKKHKVLALEKMAEEIRQPVPLIEEVAKRHPGRIGWLQGPPAVLFDYRPAEIVPSSEGNEE
;
A
#
# COMPACT_ATOMS: atom_id res chain seq x y z
N MET A 1 5.32 -26.96 12.61
CA MET A 1 6.20 -27.53 11.55
C MET A 1 5.77 -26.94 10.23
N ALA A 2 6.53 -25.98 9.71
CA ALA A 2 6.19 -25.23 8.51
C ALA A 2 6.41 -26.09 7.25
N GLN A 3 5.34 -26.32 6.51
CA GLN A 3 5.38 -27.07 5.26
C GLN A 3 5.93 -26.15 4.18
N ARG A 4 7.22 -26.35 3.84
CA ARG A 4 7.88 -25.72 2.69
C ARG A 4 6.97 -25.85 1.47
N ARG A 5 6.59 -24.72 0.84
CA ARG A 5 6.07 -24.70 -0.54
C ARG A 5 7.18 -25.28 -1.42
N ARG A 6 7.13 -26.59 -1.70
CA ARG A 6 7.96 -27.21 -2.71
C ARG A 6 7.29 -26.94 -4.05
N SER A 7 8.05 -26.45 -5.02
CA SER A 7 7.62 -26.45 -6.43
C SER A 7 7.22 -27.87 -6.84
N LEU A 8 6.29 -27.98 -7.78
CA LEU A 8 5.94 -29.28 -8.36
C LEU A 8 7.18 -29.87 -9.04
N PRO A 9 7.41 -31.20 -8.96
CA PRO A 9 8.48 -31.86 -9.69
C PRO A 9 8.33 -31.65 -11.20
N ASP A 10 9.43 -31.45 -11.91
CA ASP A 10 9.47 -31.15 -13.35
C ASP A 10 8.69 -32.17 -14.20
N GLU A 11 8.71 -33.44 -13.78
CA GLU A 11 7.94 -34.53 -14.41
C GLU A 11 6.42 -34.31 -14.36
N ALA A 12 5.90 -33.73 -13.27
CA ALA A 12 4.48 -33.42 -13.13
C ALA A 12 4.08 -32.19 -13.95
N VAL A 13 4.98 -31.21 -14.09
CA VAL A 13 4.78 -30.02 -14.93
C VAL A 13 4.71 -30.41 -16.41
N ALA A 14 5.61 -31.30 -16.84
CA ALA A 14 5.61 -31.84 -18.21
C ALA A 14 4.34 -32.66 -18.52
N LEU A 15 3.84 -33.44 -17.55
CA LEU A 15 2.62 -34.24 -17.72
C LEU A 15 1.35 -33.38 -17.85
N LEU A 16 1.34 -32.19 -17.25
CA LEU A 16 0.23 -31.22 -17.32
C LEU A 16 0.24 -30.42 -18.64
N GLY A 17 1.21 -30.65 -19.54
CA GLY A 17 1.34 -29.90 -20.79
C GLY A 17 1.75 -28.44 -20.57
N ILE A 18 2.23 -28.09 -19.38
CA ILE A 18 2.75 -26.76 -19.06
C ILE A 18 4.16 -26.71 -19.64
N SER A 19 4.30 -26.17 -20.85
CA SER A 19 5.63 -25.86 -21.39
C SER A 19 6.33 -24.88 -20.46
N GLU A 20 7.59 -25.14 -20.09
CA GLU A 20 8.50 -24.14 -19.52
C GLU A 20 8.80 -23.06 -20.58
N ASN A 21 7.79 -22.30 -20.97
CA ASN A 21 8.03 -21.04 -21.66
C ASN A 21 8.49 -20.05 -20.58
N GLU A 22 9.81 -19.84 -20.56
CA GLU A 22 10.52 -18.82 -19.81
C GLU A 22 10.14 -17.40 -20.27
N GLU A 23 8.87 -17.02 -20.11
CA GLU A 23 8.44 -15.64 -20.07
C GLU A 23 7.39 -15.55 -18.96
N GLY A 24 7.55 -14.55 -18.07
CA GLY A 24 6.74 -14.41 -16.86
C GLY A 24 5.28 -14.75 -17.12
N GLN A 25 4.71 -15.61 -16.27
CA GLN A 25 3.35 -16.14 -16.35
C GLN A 25 2.45 -15.16 -17.11
N THR A 26 2.27 -15.41 -18.40
CA THR A 26 1.39 -14.57 -19.19
C THR A 26 -0.01 -14.72 -18.61
N GLU A 27 -0.83 -13.67 -18.64
CA GLU A 27 -2.22 -13.74 -18.19
C GLU A 27 -2.95 -14.94 -18.83
N ASP A 28 -2.63 -15.25 -20.09
CA ASP A 28 -3.07 -16.45 -20.79
C ASP A 28 -2.60 -17.76 -20.15
N GLY A 29 -1.35 -17.85 -19.67
CA GLY A 29 -0.82 -19.01 -18.97
C GLY A 29 -1.48 -19.21 -17.60
N ALA A 30 -1.69 -18.13 -16.84
CA ALA A 30 -2.43 -18.17 -15.59
C ALA A 30 -3.89 -18.60 -15.82
N ARG A 31 -4.53 -18.08 -16.86
CA ARG A 31 -5.88 -18.48 -17.27
C ARG A 31 -5.95 -19.96 -17.62
N GLU A 32 -5.02 -20.47 -18.43
CA GLU A 32 -5.05 -21.89 -18.82
C GLU A 32 -4.80 -22.80 -17.61
N LEU A 33 -3.98 -22.39 -16.64
CA LEU A 33 -3.84 -23.11 -15.38
C LEU A 33 -5.14 -23.17 -14.59
N VAL A 34 -5.85 -22.04 -14.44
CA VAL A 34 -7.14 -22.01 -13.73
C VAL A 34 -8.17 -22.89 -14.45
N LEU A 35 -8.25 -22.80 -15.79
CA LEU A 35 -9.14 -23.66 -16.58
C LEU A 35 -8.76 -25.13 -16.47
N SER A 36 -7.47 -25.46 -16.45
CA SER A 36 -6.99 -26.82 -16.29
C SER A 36 -7.33 -27.38 -14.91
N LEU A 37 -7.25 -26.56 -13.85
CA LEU A 37 -7.72 -26.94 -12.52
C LEU A 37 -9.23 -27.21 -12.51
N CYS A 38 -10.03 -26.36 -13.17
CA CYS A 38 -11.47 -26.61 -13.33
C CYS A 38 -11.78 -27.88 -14.12
N ARG A 39 -10.94 -28.26 -15.10
CA ARG A 39 -11.08 -29.52 -15.86
C ARG A 39 -10.67 -30.75 -15.04
N LEU A 40 -9.63 -30.61 -14.20
CA LEU A 40 -9.12 -31.65 -13.30
C LEU A 40 -10.12 -31.98 -12.19
N ALA A 41 -10.74 -30.95 -11.61
CA ALA A 41 -11.93 -31.12 -10.82
C ALA A 41 -13.03 -31.63 -11.77
N SER A 42 -13.30 -32.94 -11.74
CA SER A 42 -14.36 -33.58 -12.54
C SER A 42 -15.62 -32.69 -12.65
N PRO A 43 -16.42 -32.75 -13.74
CA PRO A 43 -17.67 -32.01 -13.85
C PRO A 43 -18.65 -32.19 -12.68
N LEU A 44 -18.45 -33.24 -11.87
CA LEU A 44 -19.21 -33.53 -10.65
C LEU A 44 -18.70 -32.80 -9.39
N MET A 45 -17.60 -32.05 -9.48
CA MET A 45 -16.98 -31.32 -8.39
C MET A 45 -16.96 -29.82 -8.71
N PRO A 46 -17.90 -29.04 -8.15
CA PRO A 46 -17.90 -27.60 -8.31
C PRO A 46 -16.65 -26.96 -7.70
N VAL A 47 -16.03 -26.03 -8.42
CA VAL A 47 -14.91 -25.21 -7.95
C VAL A 47 -15.44 -23.82 -7.64
N ALA A 48 -15.32 -23.39 -6.38
CA ALA A 48 -15.70 -22.04 -5.96
C ALA A 48 -14.48 -21.11 -5.93
N PHE A 49 -14.53 -20.02 -6.70
CA PHE A 49 -13.58 -18.93 -6.65
C PHE A 49 -14.18 -17.80 -5.82
N CYS A 50 -13.55 -17.50 -4.68
CA CYS A 50 -14.00 -16.46 -3.76
C CYS A 50 -13.02 -15.29 -3.80
N PHE A 51 -13.49 -14.13 -4.27
CA PHE A 51 -12.73 -12.88 -4.24
C PHE A 51 -13.36 -11.95 -3.22
N ASP A 52 -12.63 -11.69 -2.14
CA ASP A 52 -13.01 -10.64 -1.22
C ASP A 52 -12.43 -9.30 -1.69
N GLN A 53 -13.16 -8.22 -1.48
CA GLN A 53 -12.70 -6.84 -1.72
C GLN A 53 -12.10 -6.60 -3.12
N ILE A 54 -12.87 -6.81 -4.19
CA ILE A 54 -12.36 -6.66 -5.56
C ILE A 54 -11.81 -5.25 -5.86
N GLU A 55 -12.26 -4.22 -5.15
CA GLU A 55 -11.73 -2.87 -5.23
C GLU A 55 -10.25 -2.76 -4.82
N ALA A 56 -9.74 -3.69 -4.02
CA ALA A 56 -8.32 -3.75 -3.64
C ALA A 56 -7.41 -4.12 -4.82
N LEU A 57 -7.97 -4.61 -5.93
CA LEU A 57 -7.23 -4.81 -7.18
C LEU A 57 -6.77 -3.49 -7.80
N GLN A 58 -7.43 -2.37 -7.48
CA GLN A 58 -7.10 -1.06 -8.02
C GLN A 58 -5.77 -0.56 -7.45
N THR A 59 -4.81 -0.25 -8.33
CA THR A 59 -3.52 0.32 -7.91
C THR A 59 -3.57 1.83 -7.66
N SER A 60 -4.59 2.50 -8.21
CA SER A 60 -4.87 3.92 -8.02
C SER A 60 -6.37 4.16 -7.88
N LYS A 61 -6.76 5.35 -7.39
CA LYS A 61 -8.19 5.72 -7.29
C LYS A 61 -8.90 5.77 -8.63
N ASP A 62 -8.17 5.91 -9.74
CA ASP A 62 -8.71 6.01 -11.10
C ASP A 62 -8.42 4.74 -11.94
N ASP A 63 -7.95 3.67 -11.31
CA ASP A 63 -7.61 2.41 -11.99
C ASP A 63 -8.87 1.62 -12.39
N GLU A 64 -9.50 2.03 -13.49
CA GLU A 64 -10.64 1.32 -14.08
C GLU A 64 -10.22 0.07 -14.84
N GLU A 65 -8.97 0.02 -15.32
CA GLU A 65 -8.44 -1.12 -16.08
C GLU A 65 -8.39 -2.39 -15.23
N SER A 66 -7.99 -2.29 -13.97
CA SER A 66 -7.99 -3.44 -13.05
C SER A 66 -9.40 -4.02 -12.83
N LEU A 67 -10.42 -3.17 -12.75
CA LEU A 67 -11.82 -3.60 -12.63
C LEU A 67 -12.34 -4.22 -13.94
N PHE A 68 -11.96 -3.63 -15.08
CA PHE A 68 -12.27 -4.15 -16.41
C PHE A 68 -11.70 -5.56 -16.60
N LEU A 69 -10.42 -5.77 -16.27
CA LEU A 69 -9.74 -7.06 -16.39
C LEU A 69 -10.39 -8.12 -15.48
N PHE A 70 -10.78 -7.74 -14.26
CA PHE A 70 -11.54 -8.65 -13.39
C PHE A 70 -12.87 -9.09 -14.02
N GLY A 71 -13.62 -8.15 -14.60
CA GLY A 71 -14.87 -8.45 -15.33
C GLY A 71 -14.64 -9.41 -16.49
N GLN A 72 -13.61 -9.17 -17.29
CA GLN A 72 -13.23 -10.03 -18.42
C GLN A 72 -12.83 -11.44 -17.97
N MET A 73 -12.05 -11.55 -16.90
CA MET A 73 -11.67 -12.83 -16.29
C MET A 73 -12.91 -13.61 -15.84
N GLY A 74 -13.81 -12.98 -15.09
CA GLY A 74 -15.04 -13.61 -14.61
C GLY A 74 -15.94 -14.10 -15.75
N ALA A 75 -16.11 -13.28 -16.80
CA ALA A 75 -16.85 -13.68 -17.99
C ALA A 75 -16.17 -14.83 -18.75
N SER A 76 -14.83 -14.84 -18.82
CA SER A 76 -14.08 -15.94 -19.44
C SER A 76 -14.26 -17.25 -18.66
N LEU A 77 -14.23 -17.21 -17.32
CA LEU A 77 -14.47 -18.37 -16.47
C LEU A 77 -15.89 -18.91 -16.65
N PHE A 78 -16.87 -18.03 -16.67
CA PHE A 78 -18.28 -18.38 -16.92
C PHE A 78 -18.46 -19.12 -18.25
N ASN A 79 -17.82 -18.64 -19.32
CA ASN A 79 -17.94 -19.24 -20.66
C ASN A 79 -17.17 -20.55 -20.82
N SER A 80 -16.12 -20.77 -20.02
CA SER A 80 -15.14 -21.83 -20.26
C SER A 80 -15.20 -22.97 -19.23
N SER A 81 -15.99 -22.84 -18.17
CA SER A 81 -16.08 -23.82 -17.09
C SER A 81 -17.53 -23.99 -16.59
N ASN A 82 -18.10 -25.19 -16.80
CA ASN A 82 -19.47 -25.49 -16.40
C ASN A 82 -19.62 -25.88 -14.91
N ASN A 83 -18.50 -26.05 -14.20
CA ASN A 83 -18.43 -26.41 -12.80
C ASN A 83 -17.80 -25.31 -11.93
N ALA A 84 -17.66 -24.08 -12.45
CA ALA A 84 -17.09 -22.96 -11.69
C ALA A 84 -18.19 -22.08 -11.08
N LEU A 85 -18.02 -21.71 -9.80
CA LEU A 85 -18.84 -20.71 -9.12
C LEU A 85 -17.94 -19.53 -8.74
N LEU A 86 -18.26 -18.34 -9.24
CA LEU A 86 -17.59 -17.10 -8.85
C LEU A 86 -18.40 -16.41 -7.75
N ILE A 87 -17.77 -16.18 -6.61
CA ILE A 87 -18.32 -15.39 -5.50
C ILE A 87 -17.39 -14.19 -5.34
N SER A 88 -17.92 -12.98 -5.47
CA SER A 88 -17.15 -11.75 -5.29
C SER A 88 -17.84 -10.82 -4.31
N CYS A 89 -17.03 -10.17 -3.47
CA CYS A 89 -17.49 -9.13 -2.56
C CYS A 89 -16.88 -7.79 -2.99
N ILE A 90 -17.73 -6.76 -3.01
CA ILE A 90 -17.37 -5.39 -3.35
C ILE A 90 -18.02 -4.45 -2.34
N GLN A 91 -17.32 -3.39 -1.98
CA GLN A 91 -17.93 -2.30 -1.23
C GLN A 91 -19.08 -1.63 -1.97
N SER A 92 -20.18 -1.35 -1.26
CA SER A 92 -21.35 -0.66 -1.83
C SER A 92 -21.01 0.68 -2.49
N ALA A 93 -20.00 1.40 -1.98
CA ALA A 93 -19.55 2.67 -2.55
C ALA A 93 -18.84 2.53 -3.91
N VAL A 94 -18.31 1.34 -4.23
CA VAL A 94 -17.52 1.08 -5.45
C VAL A 94 -18.36 0.40 -6.54
N VAL A 95 -19.54 -0.14 -6.20
CA VAL A 95 -20.42 -0.88 -7.14
C VAL A 95 -20.71 -0.11 -8.43
N GLU A 96 -21.07 1.16 -8.33
CA GLU A 96 -21.43 1.95 -9.52
C GLU A 96 -20.22 2.23 -10.40
N LYS A 97 -19.04 2.46 -9.80
CA LYS A 97 -17.79 2.57 -10.54
C LYS A 97 -17.46 1.24 -11.23
N PHE A 98 -17.60 0.12 -10.53
CA PHE A 98 -17.36 -1.20 -11.09
C PHE A 98 -18.23 -1.48 -12.32
N LYS A 99 -19.53 -1.20 -12.23
CA LYS A 99 -20.46 -1.32 -13.38
C LYS A 99 -20.06 -0.44 -14.55
N ALA A 100 -19.60 0.78 -14.29
CA ALA A 100 -19.17 1.71 -15.34
C ALA A 100 -17.86 1.28 -16.02
N SER A 101 -16.97 0.58 -15.31
CA SER A 101 -15.67 0.15 -15.82
C SER A 101 -15.69 -1.17 -16.62
N ILE A 102 -16.80 -1.93 -16.58
CA ILE A 102 -16.92 -3.23 -17.25
C ILE A 102 -17.92 -3.17 -18.41
N ARG A 103 -17.79 -4.10 -19.36
CA ARG A 103 -18.80 -4.26 -20.41
C ARG A 103 -20.08 -4.81 -19.81
N GLU A 104 -21.23 -4.26 -20.19
CA GLU A 104 -22.55 -4.71 -19.73
C GLU A 104 -22.73 -6.24 -19.89
N ALA A 105 -22.36 -6.79 -21.05
CA ALA A 105 -22.42 -8.22 -21.29
C ALA A 105 -21.52 -9.08 -20.37
N ASP A 106 -20.41 -8.53 -19.87
CA ASP A 106 -19.54 -9.22 -18.92
C ASP A 106 -20.10 -9.09 -17.50
N PHE A 107 -20.68 -7.93 -17.15
CA PHE A 107 -21.39 -7.74 -15.89
C PHE A 107 -22.55 -8.73 -15.74
N ASP A 108 -23.41 -8.84 -16.75
CA ASP A 108 -24.57 -9.74 -16.71
C ASP A 108 -24.19 -11.21 -16.49
N ARG A 109 -22.99 -11.62 -16.95
CA ARG A 109 -22.46 -12.98 -16.72
C ARG A 109 -21.99 -13.20 -15.29
N ILE A 110 -21.32 -12.22 -14.70
CA ILE A 110 -20.71 -12.36 -13.36
C ILE A 110 -21.67 -11.97 -12.24
N ALA A 111 -22.69 -11.15 -12.53
CA ALA A 111 -23.66 -10.63 -11.58
C ALA A 111 -25.04 -11.28 -11.72
N GLN A 112 -25.11 -12.56 -12.11
CA GLN A 112 -26.38 -13.31 -12.19
C GLN A 112 -27.19 -13.28 -10.89
N ARG A 113 -26.48 -13.19 -9.76
CA ARG A 113 -27.06 -12.94 -8.44
C ARG A 113 -26.24 -11.86 -7.76
N SER A 114 -26.92 -10.80 -7.36
CA SER A 114 -26.33 -9.69 -6.61
C SER A 114 -27.20 -9.42 -5.41
N GLU A 115 -26.61 -9.48 -4.22
CA GLU A 115 -27.29 -9.27 -2.94
C GLU A 115 -26.49 -8.26 -2.12
N ALA A 116 -27.19 -7.41 -1.36
CA ALA A 116 -26.55 -6.50 -0.41
C ALA A 116 -26.47 -7.16 0.97
N LEU A 117 -25.32 -7.05 1.63
CA LEU A 117 -25.17 -7.48 3.02
C LEU A 117 -25.53 -6.32 3.95
N ASP A 118 -26.77 -6.33 4.43
CA ASP A 118 -27.28 -5.26 5.29
C ASP A 118 -26.66 -5.27 6.69
N PRO A 119 -26.53 -4.09 7.33
CA PRO A 119 -26.16 -3.99 8.73
C PRO A 119 -27.10 -4.80 9.64
N LEU A 120 -26.55 -5.34 10.73
CA LEU A 120 -27.29 -6.20 11.65
C LEU A 120 -28.10 -5.35 12.62
N GLY A 121 -29.43 -5.52 12.58
CA GLY A 121 -30.32 -5.01 13.62
C GLY A 121 -30.11 -5.73 14.97
N LYS A 122 -30.73 -5.19 16.02
CA LYS A 122 -30.61 -5.65 17.42
C LYS A 122 -30.74 -7.17 17.60
N LYS A 123 -31.72 -7.81 16.96
CA LYS A 123 -31.97 -9.26 17.09
C LYS A 123 -30.79 -10.08 16.56
N LEU A 124 -30.28 -9.74 15.37
CA LEU A 124 -29.16 -10.42 14.75
C LEU A 124 -27.85 -10.12 15.47
N ALA A 125 -27.66 -8.89 15.96
CA ALA A 125 -26.51 -8.52 16.75
C ALA A 125 -26.38 -9.35 18.04
N ARG A 126 -27.49 -9.54 18.76
CA ARG A 126 -27.53 -10.42 19.94
C ARG A 126 -27.22 -11.86 19.60
N LEU A 127 -27.79 -12.37 18.51
CA LEU A 127 -27.53 -13.73 18.05
C LEU A 127 -26.05 -13.91 17.69
N LEU A 128 -25.44 -12.93 17.02
CA LEU A 128 -24.01 -12.94 16.69
C LEU A 128 -23.14 -13.04 17.95
N ILE A 129 -23.40 -12.19 18.96
CA ILE A 129 -22.64 -12.20 20.22
C ILE A 129 -22.84 -13.52 20.96
N GLN A 130 -24.09 -13.98 21.07
CA GLN A 130 -24.42 -15.25 21.71
C GLN A 130 -23.67 -16.41 21.06
N ARG A 131 -23.71 -16.52 19.72
CA ARG A 131 -23.02 -17.59 18.98
C ARG A 131 -21.51 -17.55 19.16
N ARG A 132 -20.91 -16.36 19.17
CA ARG A 132 -19.48 -16.19 19.45
C ARG A 132 -19.09 -16.64 20.86
N LEU A 133 -19.92 -16.32 21.87
CA LEU A 133 -19.70 -16.76 23.24
C LEU A 133 -19.90 -18.27 23.43
N GLU A 134 -20.91 -18.85 22.75
CA GLU A 134 -21.16 -20.30 22.75
C GLU A 134 -20.02 -21.10 22.13
N TRP A 135 -19.34 -20.53 21.12
CA TRP A 135 -18.20 -21.17 20.46
C TRP A 135 -16.90 -21.15 21.30
N SER A 136 -16.87 -20.37 22.39
CA SER A 136 -15.68 -20.29 23.25
C SER A 136 -15.62 -21.45 24.23
N GLU A 137 -14.79 -22.46 23.93
CA GLU A 137 -14.57 -23.62 24.81
C GLU A 137 -14.11 -23.21 26.21
N ALA A 138 -13.24 -22.19 26.30
CA ALA A 138 -12.73 -21.66 27.56
C ALA A 138 -13.85 -21.08 28.46
N LEU A 139 -14.90 -20.51 27.87
CA LEU A 139 -16.03 -19.94 28.61
C LEU A 139 -17.13 -20.96 28.92
N ALA A 140 -17.14 -22.14 28.28
CA ALA A 140 -18.21 -23.11 28.39
C ALA A 140 -18.49 -23.57 29.85
N PRO A 141 -17.47 -23.91 30.69
CA PRO A 141 -17.73 -24.32 32.08
C PRO A 141 -18.35 -23.21 32.94
N SER A 142 -17.93 -21.96 32.72
CA SER A 142 -18.46 -20.80 33.46
C SER A 142 -19.86 -20.44 32.99
N ARG A 143 -20.12 -20.52 31.67
CA ARG A 143 -21.45 -20.29 31.09
C ARG A 143 -22.47 -21.36 31.50
N ALA A 144 -22.05 -22.60 31.72
CA ALA A 144 -22.93 -23.66 32.24
C ALA A 144 -23.53 -23.31 33.62
N LYS A 145 -22.88 -22.43 34.40
CA LYS A 145 -23.40 -21.91 35.68
C LYS A 145 -24.43 -20.79 35.51
N HIS A 146 -24.59 -20.26 34.29
CA HIS A 146 -25.49 -19.17 33.95
C HIS A 146 -26.43 -19.52 32.78
N PRO A 147 -27.17 -20.65 32.82
CA PRO A 147 -27.94 -21.17 31.68
C PRO A 147 -29.08 -20.24 31.24
N HIS A 148 -29.58 -19.39 32.12
CA HIS A 148 -30.66 -18.43 31.84
C HIS A 148 -30.16 -17.07 31.33
N LYS A 149 -28.83 -16.88 31.21
CA LYS A 149 -28.22 -15.63 30.74
C LYS A 149 -27.43 -15.87 29.45
N PRO A 150 -28.07 -15.87 28.27
CA PRO A 150 -27.44 -16.28 27.01
C PRO A 150 -26.24 -15.40 26.60
N LEU A 151 -26.19 -14.16 27.08
CA LEU A 151 -25.11 -13.21 26.78
C LEU A 151 -24.02 -13.15 27.87
N TRP A 152 -24.12 -13.93 28.95
CA TRP A 152 -23.12 -13.91 30.02
C TRP A 152 -21.70 -14.18 29.46
N PRO A 153 -20.68 -13.39 29.82
CA PRO A 153 -20.63 -12.47 30.96
C PRO A 153 -21.13 -11.04 30.69
N ILE A 154 -21.55 -10.73 29.48
CA ILE A 154 -22.02 -9.39 29.10
C ILE A 154 -23.45 -9.17 29.64
N ASP A 155 -23.71 -8.03 30.26
CA ASP A 155 -25.07 -7.64 30.64
C ASP A 155 -25.87 -7.21 29.40
N GLU A 156 -27.09 -7.70 29.32
CA GLU A 156 -28.02 -7.37 28.26
C GLU A 156 -28.43 -5.89 28.29
N ALA A 157 -28.50 -5.28 29.48
CA ALA A 157 -28.80 -3.86 29.64
C ALA A 157 -27.70 -2.98 29.03
N ASP A 158 -26.44 -3.32 29.28
CA ASP A 158 -25.28 -2.62 28.70
C ASP A 158 -25.34 -2.68 27.18
N LEU A 159 -25.61 -3.86 26.62
CA LEU A 159 -25.74 -4.04 25.18
C LEU A 159 -26.91 -3.22 24.60
N ASN A 160 -28.07 -3.24 25.27
CA ASN A 160 -29.26 -2.52 24.83
C ASN A 160 -29.07 -1.00 24.79
N GLY A 161 -28.20 -0.44 25.64
CA GLY A 161 -27.88 0.99 25.63
C GLY A 161 -27.19 1.45 24.34
N TYR A 162 -26.48 0.56 23.65
CA TYR A 162 -25.77 0.87 22.40
C TYR A 162 -26.63 0.71 21.14
N PHE A 163 -27.61 -0.19 21.17
CA PHE A 163 -28.59 -0.32 20.09
C PHE A 163 -29.75 0.64 20.35
N GLY A 164 -29.62 1.88 19.85
CA GLY A 164 -30.74 2.82 19.76
C GLY A 164 -31.95 2.23 19.02
N LEU A 165 -33.10 2.91 19.05
CA LEU A 165 -34.39 2.39 18.56
C LEU A 165 -34.38 1.92 17.09
N THR A 166 -33.46 2.43 16.26
CA THR A 166 -33.36 2.14 14.82
C THR A 166 -31.94 1.81 14.35
N ALA A 167 -30.97 1.63 15.26
CA ALA A 167 -29.58 1.46 14.86
C ALA A 167 -29.29 0.03 14.40
N ALA A 168 -28.95 -0.12 13.11
CA ALA A 168 -28.36 -1.33 12.55
C ALA A 168 -26.86 -1.08 12.36
N TYR A 169 -26.02 -2.02 12.77
CA TYR A 169 -24.57 -1.86 12.75
C TYR A 169 -23.89 -2.99 11.98
N PRO A 170 -22.75 -2.72 11.32
CA PRO A 170 -21.92 -3.77 10.76
C PRO A 170 -21.50 -4.79 11.84
N ALA A 171 -21.37 -6.06 11.45
CA ALA A 171 -20.97 -7.13 12.36
C ALA A 171 -19.67 -6.83 13.10
N ARG A 172 -18.71 -6.17 12.44
CA ARG A 172 -17.40 -5.82 13.04
C ARG A 172 -17.54 -4.83 14.20
N LYS A 173 -18.38 -3.80 14.05
CA LYS A 173 -18.67 -2.83 15.11
C LYS A 173 -19.36 -3.49 16.32
N ILE A 174 -20.25 -4.44 16.07
CA ILE A 174 -20.91 -5.22 17.13
C ILE A 174 -19.90 -6.09 17.89
N ILE A 175 -18.95 -6.71 17.19
CA ILE A 175 -17.90 -7.53 17.80
C ILE A 175 -16.95 -6.65 18.63
N ALA A 176 -16.56 -5.48 18.10
CA ALA A 176 -15.68 -4.55 18.83
C ALA A 176 -16.35 -3.97 20.09
N LEU A 177 -17.65 -3.68 20.00
CA LEU A 177 -18.47 -3.32 21.16
C LEU A 177 -18.44 -4.41 22.23
N ALA A 178 -18.70 -5.66 21.84
CA ALA A 178 -18.69 -6.79 22.76
C ALA A 178 -17.29 -7.00 23.38
N SER A 179 -16.22 -6.77 22.60
CA SER A 179 -14.84 -6.79 23.09
C SER A 179 -14.61 -5.71 24.15
N SER A 180 -15.07 -4.48 23.91
CA SER A 180 -14.95 -3.36 24.84
C SER A 180 -15.69 -3.61 26.16
N LEU A 181 -16.88 -4.21 26.08
CA LEU A 181 -17.65 -4.63 27.26
C LEU A 181 -16.91 -5.72 28.05
N PHE A 182 -16.31 -6.68 27.36
CA PHE A 182 -15.53 -7.72 28.00
C PHE A 182 -14.26 -7.18 28.68
N GLU A 183 -13.55 -6.25 28.03
CA GLU A 183 -12.39 -5.58 28.60
C GLU A 183 -12.77 -4.76 29.84
N LYS A 184 -13.87 -4.01 29.79
CA LYS A 184 -14.42 -3.29 30.95
C LYS A 184 -14.71 -4.23 32.13
N LEU A 185 -15.18 -5.45 31.87
CA LEU A 185 -15.39 -6.44 32.92
C LEU A 185 -14.07 -6.97 33.51
N GLN A 186 -13.01 -7.04 32.72
CA GLN A 186 -11.69 -7.51 33.18
C GLN A 186 -10.92 -6.43 33.95
N THR A 187 -10.91 -5.20 33.46
CA THR A 187 -10.08 -4.11 34.00
C THR A 187 -10.86 -3.19 34.95
N GLY A 188 -12.19 -3.26 34.94
CA GLY A 188 -13.07 -2.32 35.66
C GLY A 188 -13.21 -0.96 34.96
N GLN A 189 -12.52 -0.74 33.83
CA GLN A 189 -12.49 0.53 33.11
C GLN A 189 -12.89 0.33 31.65
N ALA A 190 -13.67 1.26 31.09
CA ALA A 190 -13.93 1.25 29.65
C ALA A 190 -12.62 1.53 28.89
N PRO A 191 -12.36 0.85 27.76
CA PRO A 191 -11.19 1.15 26.94
C PRO A 191 -11.22 2.63 26.53
N SER A 192 -10.08 3.31 26.70
CA SER A 192 -9.92 4.68 26.24
C SER A 192 -9.89 4.72 24.72
N PRO A 193 -10.54 5.70 24.07
CA PRO A 193 -10.36 5.91 22.63
C PRO A 193 -8.88 6.04 22.33
N GLN A 194 -8.35 5.17 21.46
CA GLN A 194 -6.97 5.28 21.02
C GLN A 194 -6.86 6.46 20.05
N ASP A 195 -5.77 7.21 20.10
CA ASP A 195 -5.46 8.20 19.07
C ASP A 195 -5.29 7.47 17.72
N PRO A 196 -6.08 7.81 16.67
CA PRO A 196 -5.93 7.19 15.36
C PRO A 196 -4.49 7.23 14.83
N ALA A 197 -3.72 8.29 15.14
CA ALA A 197 -2.33 8.38 14.73
C ALA A 197 -1.43 7.35 15.44
N GLU A 198 -1.70 7.04 16.71
CA GLU A 198 -1.00 5.99 17.45
C GLU A 198 -1.37 4.60 16.93
N PHE A 199 -2.64 4.37 16.64
CA PHE A 199 -3.10 3.13 16.01
C PHE A 199 -2.40 2.89 14.67
N LEU A 200 -2.41 3.89 13.78
CA LEU A 200 -1.78 3.79 12.46
C LEU A 200 -0.27 3.55 12.58
N ARG A 201 0.39 4.19 13.55
CA ARG A 201 1.82 3.95 13.82
C ARG A 201 2.10 2.50 14.22
N LYS A 202 1.33 1.96 15.17
CA LYS A 202 1.47 0.56 15.62
C LYS A 202 1.20 -0.42 14.47
N GLU A 203 0.13 -0.16 13.71
CA GLU A 203 -0.30 -1.05 12.63
C GLU A 203 0.67 -1.02 11.44
N PHE A 204 1.19 0.16 11.09
CA PHE A 204 2.27 0.28 10.09
C PHE A 204 3.53 -0.47 10.52
N GLY A 205 3.97 -0.28 11.78
CA GLY A 205 5.13 -1.00 12.33
C GLY A 205 4.94 -2.52 12.28
N ARG A 206 3.79 -3.02 12.75
CA ARG A 206 3.45 -4.45 12.72
C ARG A 206 3.50 -5.03 11.30
N ARG A 207 2.96 -4.31 10.31
CA ARG A 207 2.94 -4.73 8.90
C ARG A 207 4.33 -4.73 8.30
N ARG A 208 5.15 -3.71 8.60
CA ARG A 208 6.54 -3.64 8.17
C ARG A 208 7.34 -4.81 8.75
N ASP A 209 7.22 -5.07 10.04
CA ASP A 209 7.93 -6.16 10.71
C ASP A 209 7.50 -7.53 10.16
N THR A 210 6.22 -7.69 9.81
CA THR A 210 5.73 -8.88 9.10
C THR A 210 6.34 -8.98 7.70
N ALA A 211 6.39 -7.87 6.96
CA ALA A 211 6.94 -7.83 5.60
C ALA A 211 8.45 -8.09 5.55
N LEU A 212 9.20 -7.74 6.60
CA LEU A 212 10.63 -8.07 6.72
C LEU A 212 10.90 -9.57 6.72
N SER A 213 9.92 -10.39 7.14
CA SER A 213 10.02 -11.85 7.11
C SER A 213 9.68 -12.48 5.75
N GLN A 214 9.31 -11.67 4.75
CA GLN A 214 8.92 -12.15 3.42
C GLN A 214 10.13 -12.44 2.50
N ASP A 215 9.93 -13.43 1.63
CA ASP A 215 10.88 -13.90 0.63
C ASP A 215 11.11 -12.86 -0.49
N GLU A 216 12.24 -12.90 -1.19
CA GLU A 216 12.56 -12.05 -2.34
C GLU A 216 11.58 -12.26 -3.51
N ALA A 217 10.87 -13.39 -3.56
CA ALA A 217 9.87 -13.68 -4.59
C ALA A 217 8.70 -12.67 -4.62
N GLU A 218 8.41 -12.01 -3.50
CA GLU A 218 7.30 -11.05 -3.37
C GLU A 218 7.72 -9.61 -3.74
N SER A 219 8.99 -9.38 -4.08
CA SER A 219 9.52 -8.03 -4.34
C SER A 219 8.90 -7.37 -5.57
N ASP A 220 8.65 -8.13 -6.65
CA ASP A 220 8.01 -7.59 -7.86
C ASP A 220 6.57 -7.15 -7.59
N ALA A 221 5.78 -7.97 -6.87
CA ALA A 221 4.42 -7.61 -6.49
C ALA A 221 4.40 -6.39 -5.56
N THR A 222 5.32 -6.34 -4.58
CA THR A 222 5.45 -5.20 -3.67
C THR A 222 5.76 -3.91 -4.43
N LEU A 223 6.70 -3.95 -5.38
CA LEU A 223 7.08 -2.79 -6.18
C LEU A 223 5.98 -2.37 -7.16
N ALA A 224 5.41 -3.32 -7.90
CA ALA A 224 4.38 -3.06 -8.92
C ALA A 224 3.14 -2.38 -8.33
N HIS A 225 2.72 -2.78 -7.14
CA HIS A 225 1.55 -2.22 -6.47
C HIS A 225 1.88 -1.10 -5.48
N GLY A 226 3.06 -1.12 -4.87
CA GLY A 226 3.45 -0.12 -3.86
C GLY A 226 3.96 1.18 -4.47
N LEU A 227 4.69 1.14 -5.59
CA LEU A 227 5.24 2.34 -6.23
C LEU A 227 4.14 3.33 -6.71
N PRO A 228 3.03 2.89 -7.32
CA PRO A 228 1.93 3.80 -7.66
C PRO A 228 1.36 4.51 -6.44
N VAL A 229 1.14 3.78 -5.34
CA VAL A 229 0.60 4.36 -4.09
C VAL A 229 1.59 5.33 -3.47
N LEU A 230 2.88 4.99 -3.48
CA LEU A 230 3.94 5.89 -3.01
C LEU A 230 4.00 7.17 -3.85
N ALA A 231 3.85 7.07 -5.17
CA ALA A 231 3.81 8.22 -6.06
C ALA A 231 2.61 9.14 -5.75
N GLU A 232 1.42 8.56 -5.53
CA GLU A 232 0.21 9.30 -5.16
C GLU A 232 0.39 10.06 -3.84
N ILE A 233 1.02 9.45 -2.83
CA ILE A 233 1.27 10.07 -1.53
C ILE A 233 2.31 11.18 -1.63
N LEU A 234 3.44 10.93 -2.30
CA LEU A 234 4.56 11.88 -2.40
C LEU A 234 4.31 13.04 -3.36
N GLY A 235 3.39 12.88 -4.30
CA GLY A 235 3.03 13.96 -5.21
C GLY A 235 1.73 13.65 -5.92
N SER A 236 0.68 14.41 -5.60
CA SER A 236 -0.59 14.44 -6.34
C SER A 236 -0.47 14.81 -7.83
N GLN A 237 0.75 15.09 -8.28
CA GLN A 237 1.10 15.49 -9.64
C GLN A 237 1.68 14.34 -10.47
N TRP A 238 2.14 13.24 -9.86
CA TRP A 238 2.58 12.05 -10.59
C TRP A 238 1.37 11.20 -10.96
N ARG A 239 1.17 10.98 -12.27
CA ARG A 239 0.08 10.15 -12.78
C ARG A 239 0.65 8.86 -13.36
N LYS A 240 -0.03 7.75 -13.06
CA LYS A 240 0.21 6.48 -13.75
C LYS A 240 -0.33 6.60 -15.17
N GLU A 241 0.54 6.41 -16.16
CA GLU A 241 0.13 6.24 -17.55
C GLU A 241 -0.18 4.77 -17.83
N ARG A 242 -1.04 4.54 -18.83
CA ARG A 242 -1.31 3.19 -19.31
C ARG A 242 -0.03 2.58 -19.85
N GLN A 243 0.27 1.35 -19.44
CA GLN A 243 1.48 0.61 -19.81
C GLN A 243 1.39 0.14 -21.28
N PRO A 244 2.18 0.69 -22.22
CA PRO A 244 2.10 0.27 -23.62
C PRO A 244 3.09 -0.86 -23.95
N ASP A 245 4.08 -1.13 -23.09
CA ASP A 245 5.24 -1.98 -23.40
C ASP A 245 5.42 -3.11 -22.38
N LYS A 246 5.68 -4.32 -22.88
CA LYS A 246 5.82 -5.57 -22.10
C LYS A 246 6.95 -5.54 -21.05
N ASP A 247 8.04 -4.80 -21.29
CA ASP A 247 9.21 -4.77 -20.41
C ASP A 247 9.22 -3.58 -19.43
N ILE A 248 8.23 -2.69 -19.48
CA ILE A 248 8.10 -1.52 -18.58
C ILE A 248 6.94 -1.79 -17.64
N ASP A 249 7.17 -2.05 -16.36
CA ASP A 249 6.11 -2.45 -15.42
C ASP A 249 5.31 -1.26 -14.86
N LEU A 250 5.89 -0.06 -14.90
CA LEU A 250 5.22 1.16 -14.45
C LEU A 250 5.70 2.36 -15.28
N LEU A 251 4.77 3.20 -15.69
CA LEU A 251 5.04 4.45 -16.39
C LEU A 251 4.41 5.60 -15.60
N LEU A 252 5.26 6.51 -15.10
CA LEU A 252 4.85 7.68 -14.33
C LEU A 252 5.09 8.94 -15.15
N SER A 253 4.16 9.90 -15.09
CA SER A 253 4.36 11.22 -15.68
C SER A 253 3.99 12.36 -14.75
N HIS A 254 4.78 13.42 -14.86
CA HIS A 254 4.56 14.68 -14.16
C HIS A 254 5.02 15.83 -15.06
N GLY A 255 4.07 16.65 -15.52
CA GLY A 255 4.34 17.71 -16.49
C GLY A 255 4.93 17.15 -17.79
N HIS A 256 6.16 17.56 -18.13
CA HIS A 256 6.90 17.04 -19.28
C HIS A 256 7.79 15.84 -18.95
N LYS A 257 7.95 15.51 -17.67
CA LYS A 257 8.82 14.42 -17.22
C LYS A 257 8.05 13.09 -17.27
N ARG A 258 8.65 12.09 -17.89
CA ARG A 258 8.12 10.72 -17.98
C ARG A 258 9.18 9.73 -17.51
N ILE A 259 8.79 8.82 -16.62
CA ILE A 259 9.66 7.83 -16.02
C ILE A 259 9.10 6.45 -16.31
N ALA A 260 9.86 5.67 -17.06
CA ALA A 260 9.58 4.26 -17.33
C ALA A 260 10.37 3.40 -16.35
N VAL A 261 9.66 2.63 -15.53
CA VAL A 261 10.25 1.75 -14.51
C VAL A 261 10.22 0.32 -15.00
N SER A 262 11.36 -0.37 -14.92
CA SER A 262 11.47 -1.80 -15.19
C SER A 262 12.01 -2.57 -13.98
N LEU A 263 11.22 -3.52 -13.49
CA LEU A 263 11.53 -4.43 -12.40
C LEU A 263 12.43 -5.56 -12.92
N CYS A 264 13.64 -5.61 -12.37
CA CYS A 264 14.73 -6.46 -12.83
C CYS A 264 15.09 -7.54 -11.77
N ASN A 265 14.10 -8.12 -11.09
CA ASN A 265 14.30 -9.10 -10.00
C ASN A 265 14.44 -10.57 -10.46
N HIS A 266 14.80 -10.79 -11.72
CA HIS A 266 14.96 -12.14 -12.25
C HIS A 266 16.15 -12.84 -11.56
N GLN A 267 15.90 -14.04 -11.04
CA GLN A 267 16.95 -14.92 -10.49
C GLN A 267 17.74 -15.61 -11.62
N ASN A 268 17.06 -16.00 -12.71
CA ASN A 268 17.72 -16.54 -13.89
C ASN A 268 18.45 -15.42 -14.67
N MET A 269 19.78 -15.54 -14.73
CA MET A 269 20.63 -14.53 -15.38
C MET A 269 20.44 -14.46 -16.90
N ARG A 270 19.98 -15.53 -17.56
CA ARG A 270 19.67 -15.51 -19.00
C ARG A 270 18.44 -14.64 -19.27
N SER A 271 17.38 -14.84 -18.49
CA SER A 271 16.14 -14.05 -18.57
C SER A 271 16.41 -12.58 -18.27
N LEU A 272 17.18 -12.28 -17.22
CA LEU A 272 17.63 -10.91 -16.93
C LEU A 272 18.41 -10.31 -18.10
N SER A 273 19.36 -11.06 -18.65
CA SER A 273 20.16 -10.60 -19.79
C SER A 273 19.29 -10.28 -21.01
N ALA A 274 18.30 -11.13 -21.32
CA ALA A 274 17.38 -10.92 -22.42
C ALA A 274 16.51 -9.67 -22.21
N ARG A 275 15.97 -9.47 -21.00
CA ARG A 275 15.21 -8.27 -20.63
C ARG A 275 16.07 -7.00 -20.77
N LEU A 276 17.28 -6.99 -20.23
CA LEU A 276 18.20 -5.85 -20.36
C LEU A 276 18.50 -5.52 -21.83
N LYS A 277 18.65 -6.52 -22.70
CA LYS A 277 18.83 -6.29 -24.14
C LYS A 277 17.61 -5.57 -24.75
N ARG A 278 16.39 -6.04 -24.48
CA ARG A 278 15.17 -5.39 -24.98
C ARG A 278 15.00 -3.97 -24.44
N LEU A 279 15.41 -3.73 -23.18
CA LEU A 279 15.41 -2.40 -22.59
C LEU A 279 16.41 -1.45 -23.23
N MET A 280 17.58 -1.93 -23.68
CA MET A 280 18.51 -1.11 -24.48
C MET A 280 17.88 -0.65 -25.80
N ASP A 281 17.18 -1.56 -26.49
CA ASP A 281 16.47 -1.26 -27.73
C ASP A 281 15.28 -0.32 -27.48
N TRP A 282 14.58 -0.49 -26.37
CA TRP A 282 13.49 0.39 -25.95
C TRP A 282 13.99 1.81 -25.62
N HIS A 283 15.05 1.94 -24.82
CA HIS A 283 15.60 3.24 -24.42
C HIS A 283 16.11 4.05 -25.62
N THR A 284 16.67 3.37 -26.62
CA THR A 284 17.13 4.02 -27.86
C THR A 284 15.97 4.61 -28.67
N ARG A 285 14.81 3.94 -28.66
CA ARG A 285 13.59 4.38 -29.37
C ARG A 285 12.80 5.43 -28.58
N ASN A 286 12.86 5.41 -27.26
CA ASN A 286 12.01 6.21 -26.36
C ASN A 286 12.81 7.28 -25.60
N LYS A 287 13.52 8.15 -26.32
CA LYS A 287 14.35 9.22 -25.71
C LYS A 287 13.56 10.26 -24.89
N GLY A 288 12.24 10.30 -25.01
CA GLY A 288 11.36 11.20 -24.26
C GLY A 288 10.96 10.68 -22.88
N ALA A 289 11.46 9.52 -22.45
CA ALA A 289 11.20 8.95 -21.13
C ALA A 289 12.52 8.51 -20.46
N GLU A 290 12.69 8.89 -19.20
CA GLU A 290 13.79 8.43 -18.37
C GLU A 290 13.53 6.97 -17.97
N LEU A 291 14.51 6.11 -18.24
CA LEU A 291 14.40 4.69 -17.87
C LEU A 291 15.02 4.50 -16.48
N VAL A 292 14.29 3.82 -15.60
CA VAL A 292 14.75 3.41 -14.28
C VAL A 292 14.66 1.91 -14.15
N LEU A 293 15.77 1.29 -13.76
CA LEU A 293 15.84 -0.13 -13.44
C LEU A 293 15.77 -0.29 -11.93
N ILE A 294 14.86 -1.13 -11.45
CA ILE A 294 14.76 -1.46 -10.02
C ILE A 294 15.14 -2.92 -9.83
N ARG A 295 16.08 -3.18 -8.93
CA ARG A 295 16.46 -4.54 -8.54
C ARG A 295 16.64 -4.64 -7.04
N ASP A 296 15.94 -5.57 -6.39
CA ASP A 296 16.09 -5.91 -4.97
C ASP A 296 17.57 -6.08 -4.61
N GLY A 297 18.03 -5.34 -3.59
CA GLY A 297 19.41 -5.36 -3.13
C GLY A 297 19.88 -6.75 -2.66
N ARG A 298 18.95 -7.62 -2.27
CA ARG A 298 19.23 -9.01 -1.84
C ARG A 298 19.51 -9.95 -3.01
N LEU A 299 19.23 -9.56 -4.26
CA LEU A 299 19.41 -10.40 -5.43
C LEU A 299 20.73 -10.07 -6.16
N PRO A 300 21.87 -10.71 -5.82
CA PRO A 300 23.13 -10.41 -6.48
C PRO A 300 23.12 -10.86 -7.95
N ILE A 301 23.95 -10.22 -8.78
CA ILE A 301 24.27 -10.71 -10.12
C ILE A 301 25.52 -11.57 -10.00
N SER A 302 25.41 -12.84 -10.41
CA SER A 302 26.51 -13.81 -10.35
C SER A 302 27.79 -13.25 -10.98
N LYS A 303 28.95 -13.58 -10.38
CA LYS A 303 30.27 -13.21 -10.93
C LYS A 303 30.47 -13.74 -12.35
N THR A 304 29.88 -14.89 -12.68
CA THR A 304 29.98 -15.54 -13.99
C THR A 304 29.01 -14.96 -15.05
N ALA A 305 28.06 -14.11 -14.65
CA ALA A 305 27.09 -13.49 -15.55
C ALA A 305 27.66 -12.24 -16.27
N VAL A 306 28.80 -12.41 -16.94
CA VAL A 306 29.58 -11.32 -17.58
C VAL A 306 28.73 -10.50 -18.56
N VAL A 307 27.95 -11.18 -19.42
CA VAL A 307 27.10 -10.51 -20.41
C VAL A 307 26.02 -9.66 -19.74
N THR A 308 25.40 -10.16 -18.67
CA THR A 308 24.36 -9.43 -17.94
C THR A 308 24.92 -8.19 -17.25
N LYS A 309 26.11 -8.30 -16.64
CA LYS A 309 26.81 -7.14 -16.04
C LYS A 309 27.15 -6.09 -17.09
N SER A 310 27.76 -6.50 -18.20
CA SER A 310 28.12 -5.60 -19.30
C SER A 310 26.91 -4.86 -19.87
N ARG A 311 25.76 -5.53 -20.02
CA ARG A 311 24.50 -4.89 -20.47
C ARG A 311 23.98 -3.88 -19.45
N LEU A 312 24.00 -4.23 -18.17
CA LEU A 312 23.57 -3.33 -17.10
C LEU A 312 24.47 -2.09 -17.04
N GLU A 313 25.78 -2.28 -17.05
CA GLU A 313 26.78 -1.19 -17.07
C GLU A 313 26.60 -0.31 -18.31
N SER A 314 26.31 -0.89 -19.48
CA SER A 314 26.04 -0.14 -20.70
C SER A 314 24.77 0.72 -20.60
N LEU A 315 23.70 0.23 -19.96
CA LEU A 315 22.50 1.03 -19.70
C LEU A 315 22.80 2.17 -18.73
N VAL A 316 23.48 1.88 -17.61
CA VAL A 316 23.86 2.91 -16.62
C VAL A 316 24.75 3.98 -17.24
N ALA A 317 25.74 3.59 -18.05
CA ALA A 317 26.61 4.52 -18.77
C ALA A 317 25.86 5.39 -19.80
N LYS A 318 24.65 5.00 -20.22
CA LYS A 318 23.77 5.77 -21.10
C LYS A 318 22.80 6.67 -20.32
N GLY A 319 22.95 6.80 -19.00
CA GLY A 319 22.12 7.66 -18.15
C GLY A 319 20.85 6.97 -17.62
N VAL A 320 20.77 5.64 -17.68
CA VAL A 320 19.67 4.89 -17.06
C VAL A 320 19.92 4.77 -15.56
N SER A 321 18.96 5.22 -14.75
CA SER A 321 19.05 5.12 -13.28
C SER A 321 18.87 3.68 -12.82
N LEU A 322 19.72 3.23 -11.90
CA LEU A 322 19.62 1.92 -11.26
C LEU A 322 19.35 2.08 -9.77
N CYS A 323 18.16 1.69 -9.33
CA CYS A 323 17.78 1.71 -7.93
C CYS A 323 17.85 0.30 -7.33
N ARG A 324 18.39 0.20 -6.11
CA ARG A 324 18.49 -1.07 -5.38
C ARG A 324 17.90 -0.93 -3.97
N PRO A 325 16.57 -1.05 -3.82
CA PRO A 325 15.96 -0.97 -2.50
C PRO A 325 16.46 -2.14 -1.63
N ASP A 326 16.71 -1.85 -0.37
CA ASP A 326 17.01 -2.87 0.64
C ASP A 326 15.73 -3.53 1.18
N ALA A 327 15.87 -4.56 2.00
CA ALA A 327 14.75 -5.29 2.58
C ALA A 327 13.83 -4.39 3.41
N GLU A 328 14.42 -3.43 4.12
CA GLU A 328 13.70 -2.45 4.94
C GLU A 328 12.84 -1.51 4.09
N THR A 329 13.37 -1.01 2.98
CA THR A 329 12.65 -0.16 2.03
C THR A 329 11.48 -0.92 1.41
N LEU A 330 11.69 -2.18 1.00
CA LEU A 330 10.62 -3.03 0.47
C LEU A 330 9.56 -3.34 1.53
N ALA A 331 9.96 -3.63 2.76
CA ALA A 331 9.02 -3.87 3.85
C ALA A 331 8.20 -2.63 4.21
N ALA A 332 8.82 -1.45 4.23
CA ALA A 332 8.11 -0.18 4.43
C ALA A 332 7.14 0.10 3.29
N LEU A 333 7.53 -0.19 2.05
CA LEU A 333 6.66 -0.03 0.87
C LEU A 333 5.46 -0.98 0.95
N GLN A 334 5.67 -2.23 1.37
CA GLN A 334 4.62 -3.21 1.56
C GLN A 334 3.66 -2.83 2.69
N ALA A 335 4.19 -2.30 3.80
CA ALA A 335 3.39 -1.79 4.91
C ALA A 335 2.50 -0.63 4.46
N LEU A 336 3.07 0.34 3.73
CA LEU A 336 2.35 1.46 3.13
C LEU A 336 1.23 0.97 2.21
N ARG A 337 1.57 0.09 1.26
CA ARG A 337 0.62 -0.46 0.28
C ARG A 337 -0.54 -1.15 0.97
N SER A 338 -0.25 -2.08 1.88
CA SER A 338 -1.28 -2.86 2.56
C SER A 338 -2.16 -1.98 3.45
N LEU A 339 -1.59 -0.99 4.15
CA LEU A 339 -2.34 -0.09 5.02
C LEU A 339 -3.35 0.74 4.22
N ILE A 340 -2.93 1.28 3.06
CA ILE A 340 -3.82 2.00 2.15
C ILE A 340 -4.87 1.07 1.52
N SER A 341 -4.48 -0.13 1.10
CA SER A 341 -5.39 -1.14 0.55
C SER A 341 -6.53 -1.42 1.52
N ASP A 342 -6.20 -1.74 2.77
CA ASP A 342 -7.20 -2.06 3.80
C ASP A 342 -8.06 -0.84 4.15
N ALA A 343 -7.52 0.37 4.08
CA ALA A 343 -8.32 1.58 4.28
C ALA A 343 -9.30 1.81 3.13
N ARG A 344 -8.88 1.58 1.88
CA ARG A 344 -9.72 1.68 0.68
C ARG A 344 -10.82 0.62 0.67
N SER A 345 -10.47 -0.62 1.02
CA SER A 345 -11.42 -1.72 1.16
C SER A 345 -12.18 -1.71 2.48
N GLY A 346 -11.94 -0.69 3.32
CA GLY A 346 -12.68 -0.45 4.55
C GLY A 346 -12.50 -1.56 5.55
N ASP A 347 -11.42 -2.32 5.46
CA ASP A 347 -10.99 -3.37 6.37
C ASP A 347 -10.08 -2.87 7.49
N LEU A 348 -9.49 -1.69 7.33
CA LEU A 348 -8.77 -1.01 8.39
C LEU A 348 -9.76 -0.42 9.39
N HIS A 349 -9.73 -0.93 10.62
CA HIS A 349 -10.62 -0.46 11.68
C HIS A 349 -9.86 -0.32 12.99
N ASP A 350 -10.26 0.68 13.77
CA ASP A 350 -9.92 0.80 15.17
C ASP A 350 -11.20 0.66 15.99
N SER A 351 -11.23 -0.29 16.92
CA SER A 351 -12.39 -0.55 17.77
C SER A 351 -13.72 -0.70 17.00
N GLY A 352 -13.64 -1.26 15.78
CA GLY A 352 -14.80 -1.51 14.91
C GLY A 352 -15.31 -0.29 14.14
N GLU A 353 -14.70 0.89 14.32
CA GLU A 353 -14.89 2.04 13.44
C GLU A 353 -13.90 1.97 12.27
N PRO A 354 -14.36 2.11 11.02
CA PRO A 354 -13.48 2.08 9.87
C PRO A 354 -12.61 3.34 9.83
N ILE A 355 -11.31 3.16 9.55
CA ILE A 355 -10.40 4.26 9.26
C ILE A 355 -10.37 4.43 7.74
N GLY A 356 -10.92 5.55 7.28
CA GLY A 356 -11.02 5.85 5.85
C GLY A 356 -9.66 6.13 5.18
N PRO A 357 -9.58 5.97 3.85
CA PRO A 357 -8.34 6.12 3.10
C PRO A 357 -7.73 7.52 3.23
N ARG A 358 -8.56 8.56 3.33
CA ARG A 358 -8.09 9.95 3.49
C ARG A 358 -7.29 10.15 4.78
N THR A 359 -7.78 9.61 5.91
CA THR A 359 -7.08 9.70 7.19
C THR A 359 -5.72 9.00 7.13
N VAL A 360 -5.67 7.84 6.46
CA VAL A 360 -4.41 7.09 6.28
C VAL A 360 -3.45 7.81 5.34
N GLU A 361 -3.94 8.36 4.23
CA GLU A 361 -3.14 9.15 3.27
C GLU A 361 -2.52 10.37 3.95
N GLU A 362 -3.31 11.13 4.71
CA GLU A 362 -2.84 12.30 5.47
C GLU A 362 -1.79 11.90 6.53
N TRP A 363 -2.02 10.80 7.25
CA TRP A 363 -1.07 10.28 8.23
C TRP A 363 0.23 9.79 7.58
N LEU A 364 0.15 9.02 6.49
CA LEU A 364 1.31 8.52 5.74
C LEU A 364 2.13 9.68 5.15
N PHE A 365 1.48 10.72 4.62
CA PHE A 365 2.18 11.89 4.12
C PHE A 365 3.01 12.58 5.21
N GLN A 366 2.48 12.68 6.43
CA GLN A 366 3.17 13.32 7.57
C GLN A 366 4.22 12.43 8.23
N ASN A 367 4.08 11.10 8.14
CA ASN A 367 4.91 10.13 8.85
C ASN A 367 5.67 9.19 7.89
N LEU A 368 5.85 9.59 6.64
CA LEU A 368 6.45 8.74 5.62
C LEU A 368 7.89 8.38 6.03
N ASP A 369 8.24 7.10 5.91
CA ASP A 369 9.60 6.65 6.16
C ASP A 369 10.57 7.39 5.22
N SER A 370 11.62 8.00 5.78
CA SER A 370 12.61 8.75 5.02
C SER A 370 13.27 7.90 3.93
N ARG A 371 13.34 6.57 4.12
CA ARG A 371 13.86 5.62 3.13
C ARG A 371 12.99 5.58 1.88
N LEU A 372 11.66 5.61 2.03
CA LEU A 372 10.74 5.62 0.90
C LEU A 372 10.83 6.94 0.12
N THR A 373 10.99 8.06 0.84
CA THR A 373 11.21 9.37 0.21
C THR A 373 12.52 9.40 -0.57
N ALA A 374 13.62 8.92 0.02
CA ALA A 374 14.92 8.85 -0.64
C ALA A 374 14.90 7.90 -1.85
N PHE A 375 14.27 6.74 -1.71
CA PHE A 375 14.12 5.77 -2.79
C PHE A 375 13.30 6.32 -3.96
N PHE A 376 12.18 6.98 -3.68
CA PHE A 376 11.39 7.64 -4.71
C PHE A 376 12.14 8.80 -5.37
N GLY A 377 12.86 9.61 -4.58
CA GLY A 377 13.73 10.67 -5.07
C GLY A 377 14.81 10.17 -6.03
N GLN A 378 15.44 9.04 -5.71
CA GLN A 378 16.40 8.37 -6.60
C GLN A 378 15.72 7.91 -7.91
N MET A 379 14.53 7.34 -7.81
CA MET A 379 13.77 6.86 -8.98
C MET A 379 13.38 8.02 -9.90
N VAL A 380 12.94 9.15 -9.35
CA VAL A 380 12.50 10.30 -10.13
C VAL A 380 13.61 11.27 -10.51
N GLY A 381 14.87 10.92 -10.23
CA GLY A 381 16.02 11.76 -10.55
C GLY A 381 15.94 13.14 -9.87
N ALA A 382 15.41 13.18 -8.64
CA ALA A 382 15.47 14.37 -7.78
C ALA A 382 16.82 14.48 -7.05
N SER A 383 17.75 13.56 -7.31
CA SER A 383 19.17 13.70 -6.97
C SER A 383 19.90 14.18 -8.22
N GLU A 384 20.63 15.29 -8.06
CA GLU A 384 21.28 16.14 -9.08
C GLU A 384 20.38 17.19 -9.78
N GLY A 385 19.96 18.17 -8.98
CA GLY A 385 19.48 19.51 -9.38
C GLY A 385 18.03 19.82 -8.98
N PRO A 386 17.61 21.08 -8.81
CA PRO A 386 18.15 22.21 -8.04
C PRO A 386 18.05 22.03 -6.51
N GLU A 387 17.47 20.92 -6.03
CA GLU A 387 17.26 20.70 -4.59
C GLU A 387 18.55 20.46 -3.79
N GLU A 388 19.66 20.02 -4.39
CA GLU A 388 20.97 19.97 -3.71
C GLU A 388 21.58 21.37 -3.56
N ALA A 389 21.44 22.25 -4.56
CA ALA A 389 21.85 23.64 -4.44
C ALA A 389 20.97 24.36 -3.40
N ASP A 390 19.66 24.09 -3.40
CA ASP A 390 18.74 24.59 -2.39
C ASP A 390 19.01 23.97 -1.01
N SER A 391 19.44 22.71 -0.92
CA SER A 391 19.76 22.02 0.34
C SER A 391 21.09 22.49 0.93
N GLU A 392 22.13 22.70 0.11
CA GLU A 392 23.38 23.35 0.53
C GLU A 392 23.14 24.81 0.93
N MET A 393 22.32 25.54 0.15
CA MET A 393 21.89 26.90 0.49
C MET A 393 21.11 26.92 1.80
N MET A 394 20.18 26.00 1.98
CA MET A 394 19.36 25.87 3.17
C MET A 394 20.23 25.52 4.39
N ASN A 395 21.17 24.59 4.25
CA ASN A 395 22.11 24.26 5.31
C ASN A 395 22.98 25.47 5.68
N SER A 396 23.43 26.23 4.68
CA SER A 396 24.19 27.48 4.90
C SER A 396 23.36 28.54 5.63
N ILE A 397 22.09 28.74 5.24
CA ILE A 397 21.16 29.67 5.91
C ILE A 397 20.91 29.22 7.35
N MET A 398 20.67 27.93 7.58
CA MET A 398 20.42 27.40 8.92
C MET A 398 21.66 27.48 9.82
N ASP A 399 22.87 27.30 9.29
CA ASP A 399 24.10 27.43 10.08
C ASP A 399 24.38 28.88 10.51
N VAL A 400 24.06 29.86 9.66
CA VAL A 400 24.11 31.28 10.03
C VAL A 400 23.02 31.61 11.06
N LEU A 401 21.79 31.14 10.86
CA LEU A 401 20.68 31.35 11.79
C LEU A 401 20.88 30.66 13.14
N LYS A 402 21.58 29.52 13.20
CA LYS A 402 21.98 28.90 14.47
C LYS A 402 22.86 29.82 15.31
N LYS A 403 23.73 30.62 14.66
CA LYS A 403 24.64 31.56 15.33
C LYS A 403 23.95 32.85 15.74
N HIS A 404 23.15 33.44 14.84
CA HIS A 404 22.59 34.78 15.03
C HIS A 404 21.14 34.81 15.50
N LYS A 405 20.39 33.69 15.37
CA LYS A 405 18.97 33.49 15.68
C LYS A 405 17.98 34.32 14.86
N VAL A 406 18.29 35.58 14.60
CA VAL A 406 17.52 36.52 13.80
C VAL A 406 18.51 37.37 12.99
N LEU A 407 18.33 37.49 11.69
CA LEU A 407 19.24 38.25 10.83
C LEU A 407 18.48 38.92 9.68
N ALA A 408 18.87 40.15 9.34
CA ALA A 408 18.37 40.84 8.15
C ALA A 408 18.79 40.08 6.88
N LEU A 409 17.90 40.03 5.89
CA LEU A 409 18.10 39.31 4.64
C LEU A 409 19.36 39.79 3.89
N GLU A 410 19.64 41.09 3.91
CA GLU A 410 20.82 41.67 3.27
C GLU A 410 22.11 41.20 3.95
N LYS A 411 22.12 41.11 5.28
CA LYS A 411 23.26 40.57 6.03
C LYS A 411 23.44 39.07 5.82
N MET A 412 22.34 38.33 5.68
CA MET A 412 22.37 36.91 5.32
C MET A 412 23.03 36.69 3.96
N ALA A 413 22.66 37.52 2.98
CA ALA A 413 23.25 37.51 1.64
C ALA A 413 24.75 37.80 1.65
N GLU A 414 25.20 38.77 2.46
CA GLU A 414 26.63 39.05 2.65
C GLU A 414 27.38 37.88 3.28
N GLU A 415 26.81 37.24 4.31
CA GLU A 415 27.49 36.18 5.06
C GLU A 415 27.61 34.87 4.26
N ILE A 416 26.57 34.52 3.48
CA ILE A 416 26.54 33.33 2.64
C ILE A 416 27.15 33.60 1.25
N ARG A 417 27.42 34.87 0.91
CA ARG A 417 27.94 35.33 -0.39
C ARG A 417 27.03 34.94 -1.55
N GLN A 418 25.72 35.11 -1.36
CA GLN A 418 24.69 34.75 -2.33
C GLN A 418 23.73 35.92 -2.56
N PRO A 419 23.11 36.04 -3.74
CA PRO A 419 22.20 37.15 -4.04
C PRO A 419 20.94 37.14 -3.15
N VAL A 420 20.50 38.32 -2.71
CA VAL A 420 19.27 38.50 -1.92
C VAL A 420 18.04 37.80 -2.53
N PRO A 421 17.76 37.90 -3.85
CA PRO A 421 16.58 37.26 -4.43
C PRO A 421 16.59 35.72 -4.30
N LEU A 422 17.78 35.11 -4.33
CA LEU A 422 17.93 33.66 -4.26
C LEU A 422 17.65 33.14 -2.84
N ILE A 423 18.15 33.84 -1.82
CA ILE A 423 17.90 33.51 -0.41
C ILE A 423 16.43 33.72 -0.05
N GLU A 424 15.83 34.80 -0.57
CA GLU A 424 14.41 35.08 -0.40
C GLU A 424 13.54 33.96 -0.99
N GLU A 425 13.88 33.48 -2.18
CA GLU A 425 13.15 32.39 -2.83
C GLU A 425 13.24 31.08 -2.03
N VAL A 426 14.44 30.71 -1.56
CA VAL A 426 14.66 29.52 -0.74
C VAL A 426 13.90 29.61 0.59
N ALA A 427 13.99 30.74 1.29
CA ALA A 427 13.27 30.94 2.57
C ALA A 427 11.75 30.82 2.39
N LYS A 428 11.19 31.37 1.30
CA LYS A 428 9.76 31.30 1.00
C LYS A 428 9.28 29.89 0.63
N ARG A 429 10.12 29.06 0.03
CA ARG A 429 9.80 27.64 -0.26
C ARG A 429 9.81 26.75 0.99
N HIS A 430 10.40 27.19 2.11
CA HIS A 430 10.54 26.40 3.35
C HIS A 430 9.96 27.07 4.62
N PRO A 431 8.67 27.45 4.65
CA PRO A 431 8.06 28.23 5.74
C PRO A 431 8.00 27.51 7.10
N GLY A 432 8.23 26.20 7.14
CA GLY A 432 8.29 25.41 8.37
C GLY A 432 9.68 25.29 9.00
N ARG A 433 10.73 25.79 8.34
CA ARG A 433 12.13 25.67 8.80
C ARG A 433 12.83 27.02 9.00
N ILE A 434 12.46 28.04 8.21
CA ILE A 434 12.94 29.41 8.36
C ILE A 434 11.74 30.31 8.62
N GLY A 435 11.81 31.09 9.68
CA GLY A 435 10.86 32.15 9.94
C GLY A 435 11.16 33.36 9.06
N TRP A 436 10.13 33.92 8.42
CA TRP A 436 10.25 35.09 7.56
C TRP A 436 9.33 36.21 8.06
N LEU A 437 9.89 37.40 8.27
CA LEU A 437 9.15 38.62 8.57
C LEU A 437 9.36 39.64 7.44
N GLN A 438 8.26 39.98 6.76
CA GLN A 438 8.26 41.00 5.72
C GLN A 438 8.25 42.40 6.37
N GLY A 439 9.21 43.24 6.00
CA GLY A 439 9.35 44.62 6.46
C GLY A 439 10.62 45.27 5.90
N PRO A 440 10.87 46.57 6.14
CA PRO A 440 12.18 47.17 5.91
C PRO A 440 12.99 47.22 7.22
N PRO A 441 14.04 46.38 7.40
CA PRO A 441 14.51 45.34 6.50
C PRO A 441 13.72 44.03 6.63
N ALA A 442 13.81 43.17 5.61
CA ALA A 442 13.24 41.83 5.68
C ALA A 442 14.12 40.98 6.60
N VAL A 443 13.50 40.15 7.46
CA VAL A 443 14.23 39.43 8.51
C VAL A 443 13.95 37.93 8.44
N LEU A 444 15.02 37.15 8.54
CA LEU A 444 15.02 35.70 8.68
C LEU A 444 15.28 35.31 10.13
N PHE A 445 14.60 34.28 10.65
CA PHE A 445 14.85 33.78 12.00
C PHE A 445 14.78 32.24 12.10
N ASP A 446 15.51 31.68 13.05
CA ASP A 446 15.52 30.24 13.39
C ASP A 446 14.13 29.85 13.94
N TYR A 447 13.29 29.27 13.09
CA TYR A 447 11.94 28.85 13.48
C TYR A 447 11.99 27.46 14.12
N ARG A 448 11.96 27.43 15.45
CA ARG A 448 11.72 26.21 16.21
C ARG A 448 10.29 26.27 16.74
N PRO A 449 9.35 25.47 16.20
CA PRO A 449 8.07 25.32 16.87
C PRO A 449 8.37 24.85 18.30
N ALA A 450 7.70 25.46 19.29
CA ALA A 450 7.89 25.11 20.68
C ALA A 450 7.72 23.59 20.81
N GLU A 451 8.79 22.91 21.25
CA GLU A 451 8.63 21.60 21.86
C GLU A 451 7.52 21.76 22.89
N ILE A 452 6.48 20.94 22.77
CA ILE A 452 5.42 20.85 23.77
C ILE A 452 6.15 20.50 25.07
N VAL A 453 6.35 21.51 25.91
CA VAL A 453 6.93 21.35 27.24
C VAL A 453 6.04 20.32 27.94
N PRO A 454 6.56 19.16 28.34
CA PRO A 454 5.79 18.27 29.17
C PRO A 454 5.43 19.06 30.43
N SER A 455 4.13 19.21 30.67
CA SER A 455 3.60 19.75 31.91
C SER A 455 4.17 18.91 33.05
N SER A 456 5.25 19.38 33.66
CA SER A 456 5.74 18.83 34.91
C SER A 456 4.65 19.10 35.93
N GLU A 457 4.01 18.00 36.32
CA GLU A 457 3.16 17.88 37.49
C GLU A 457 3.80 18.58 38.68
N GLY A 458 2.93 19.21 39.48
CA GLY A 458 3.31 19.70 40.78
C GLY A 458 3.86 18.58 41.64
N ASN A 459 4.87 18.93 42.43
CA ASN A 459 5.08 18.36 43.74
C ASN A 459 5.63 19.47 44.65
N GLU A 460 4.82 19.75 45.67
CA GLU A 460 5.22 19.95 47.07
C GLU A 460 6.16 21.12 47.41
N GLU A 461 5.57 22.20 47.92
CA GLU A 461 5.71 22.59 49.33
C GLU A 461 4.34 22.96 49.94
#